data_AF-A0A2L1GRX1-F1
#
_entry.id   AF-A0A2L1GRX1-F1
#
_cell.length_a   1.000
_cell.length_b   1.000
_cell.length_c   1.000
_cell.angle_alpha   90.00
_cell.angle_beta   90.00
_cell.angle_gamma   90.00
#
_symmetry.space_group_name_H-M   'P 1'
#
loop_
_entity.id
_entity.type
_entity.pdbx_description
1 polymer ?
#
loop_
_entity_poly.entity_id
_entity_poly.type
_entity_poly.pdbx_seq_one_letter_code
_entity_poly.pdbx_strand_id
1 'polypeptide(L)'
;VEEFEKPQRSNTLKLKHGTYDKLDDDGLIAPGVRVSGEDIIIGKTAPIAPDVDEMGQRQKYHTKRDVSTPLRSTENGIVDQVMLTTNAEGL
;
A
#
# COMPACT_ATOMS: atom_id res chain seq x y z
N VAL A 1 -4.98 0.88 13.80
CA VAL A 1 -3.53 1.02 13.52
C VAL A 1 -3.35 0.73 12.04
N GLU A 2 -2.42 1.41 11.39
CA GLU A 2 -2.15 1.14 9.97
C GLU A 2 -1.38 -0.18 9.83
N GLU A 3 -1.62 -0.92 8.77
CA GLU A 3 -1.02 -2.25 8.56
C GLU A 3 -0.31 -2.29 7.21
N PHE A 4 0.82 -2.99 7.17
CA PHE A 4 1.47 -3.38 5.92
C PHE A 4 0.80 -4.65 5.41
N GLU A 5 0.20 -4.55 4.24
CA GLU A 5 -0.45 -5.64 3.53
C GLU A 5 -0.64 -5.24 2.07
N LYS A 6 -0.87 -6.21 1.20
CA LYS A 6 -1.22 -5.95 -0.20
C LYS A 6 -2.63 -5.34 -0.32
N PRO A 7 -2.80 -4.07 -0.73
CA PRO A 7 -4.12 -3.45 -0.86
C PRO A 7 -4.94 -4.14 -1.97
N GLN A 8 -6.21 -4.47 -1.69
CA GLN A 8 -7.10 -5.13 -2.66
C GLN A 8 -8.24 -4.21 -3.09
N ARG A 9 -8.60 -4.23 -4.38
CA ARG A 9 -9.74 -3.46 -4.92
C ARG A 9 -11.07 -3.83 -4.27
N SER A 10 -11.17 -5.02 -3.72
CA SER A 10 -12.37 -5.55 -3.09
C SER A 10 -12.59 -5.06 -1.66
N ASN A 11 -11.59 -4.53 -0.96
CA ASN A 11 -11.72 -4.14 0.45
C ASN A 11 -11.09 -2.78 0.79
N THR A 12 -10.30 -2.22 -0.13
CA THR A 12 -9.57 -0.96 0.06
C THR A 12 -10.16 0.16 -0.80
N LEU A 13 -10.48 1.27 -0.15
CA LEU A 13 -10.96 2.49 -0.77
C LEU A 13 -9.80 3.38 -1.26
N LYS A 14 -10.06 4.18 -2.31
CA LYS A 14 -9.14 5.20 -2.85
C LYS A 14 -7.78 4.65 -3.25
N LEU A 15 -7.76 3.46 -3.84
CA LEU A 15 -6.54 2.90 -4.43
C LEU A 15 -5.89 3.90 -5.38
N LYS A 16 -4.58 4.09 -5.21
CA LYS A 16 -3.78 4.93 -6.11
C LYS A 16 -3.72 4.30 -7.51
N HIS A 17 -3.58 5.17 -8.51
CA HIS A 17 -3.20 4.76 -9.85
C HIS A 17 -1.73 4.31 -9.82
N GLY A 18 -1.51 3.01 -9.96
CA GLY A 18 -0.21 2.39 -9.84
C GLY A 18 -0.29 0.87 -9.93
N THR A 19 0.87 0.23 -10.01
CA THR A 19 0.97 -1.24 -10.11
C THR A 19 1.17 -1.84 -8.72
N TYR A 20 0.27 -2.72 -8.30
CA TYR A 20 0.35 -3.46 -7.02
C TYR A 20 0.82 -4.91 -7.22
N ASP A 21 0.92 -5.37 -8.46
CA ASP A 21 1.24 -6.78 -8.79
C ASP A 21 2.64 -7.19 -8.32
N LYS A 22 3.53 -6.20 -8.15
CA LYS A 22 4.92 -6.39 -7.70
C LYS A 22 5.07 -6.50 -6.18
N LEU A 23 4.00 -6.25 -5.43
CA LEU A 23 3.99 -6.43 -3.99
C LEU A 23 3.71 -7.90 -3.65
N ASP A 24 4.40 -8.39 -2.65
CA ASP A 24 4.09 -9.64 -1.98
C ASP A 24 2.89 -9.44 -1.01
N ASP A 25 2.41 -10.53 -0.42
CA ASP A 25 1.20 -10.51 0.42
C ASP A 25 1.37 -9.69 1.71
N ASP A 26 2.61 -9.51 2.17
CA ASP A 26 2.99 -8.64 3.29
C ASP A 26 2.96 -7.14 2.93
N GLY A 27 2.69 -6.80 1.68
CA GLY A 27 2.69 -5.43 1.19
C GLY A 27 4.08 -4.87 0.93
N LEU A 28 5.12 -5.68 0.84
CA LEU A 28 6.46 -5.24 0.50
C LEU A 28 6.88 -5.76 -0.87
N ILE A 29 7.84 -5.10 -1.50
CA ILE A 29 8.43 -5.55 -2.76
C ILE A 29 9.69 -6.38 -2.48
N ALA A 30 9.88 -7.48 -3.21
CA ALA A 30 11.08 -8.30 -3.05
C ALA A 30 12.34 -7.63 -3.65
N PRO A 31 13.54 -7.87 -3.08
CA PRO A 31 14.80 -7.52 -3.71
C PRO A 31 14.96 -8.16 -5.10
N GLY A 32 15.64 -7.46 -6.01
CA GLY A 32 15.84 -7.88 -7.39
C GLY A 32 14.69 -7.55 -8.35
N VAL A 33 13.56 -7.06 -7.84
CA VAL A 33 12.42 -6.65 -8.68
C VAL A 33 12.71 -5.29 -9.33
N ARG A 34 12.42 -5.18 -10.63
CA ARG A 34 12.49 -3.92 -11.38
C ARG A 34 11.26 -3.06 -11.11
N VAL A 35 11.48 -1.81 -10.72
CA VAL A 35 10.44 -0.82 -10.43
C VAL A 35 10.56 0.41 -11.32
N SER A 36 9.44 1.08 -11.55
CA SER A 36 9.34 2.29 -12.36
C SER A 36 8.15 3.14 -11.93
N GLY A 37 8.36 4.45 -11.84
CA GLY A 37 7.31 5.47 -11.83
C GLY A 37 6.22 5.22 -10.80
N GLU A 38 5.09 4.69 -11.26
CA GLU A 38 3.85 4.49 -10.48
C GLU A 38 3.78 3.13 -9.77
N ASP A 39 4.87 2.34 -9.81
CA ASP A 39 4.91 1.08 -9.07
C ASP A 39 4.86 1.32 -7.57
N ILE A 40 3.98 0.58 -6.90
CA ILE A 40 3.83 0.62 -5.46
C ILE A 40 4.95 -0.22 -4.85
N ILE A 41 5.75 0.38 -3.97
CA ILE A 41 6.88 -0.28 -3.31
C ILE A 41 6.58 -0.65 -1.86
N ILE A 42 5.62 0.03 -1.23
CA ILE A 42 5.12 -0.28 0.11
C ILE A 42 3.59 -0.22 0.07
N GLY A 43 2.96 -1.38 0.10
CA GLY A 43 1.54 -1.60 0.37
C GLY A 43 1.23 -1.35 1.84
N LYS A 44 0.42 -0.32 2.08
CA LYS A 44 0.01 0.06 3.44
C LYS A 44 -1.44 0.47 3.41
N THR A 45 -2.21 0.02 4.39
CA THR A 45 -3.61 0.37 4.52
C THR A 45 -3.89 0.98 5.89
N ALA A 46 -4.88 1.87 5.92
CA ALA A 46 -5.39 2.47 7.15
C ALA A 46 -6.84 2.03 7.36
N PRO A 47 -7.24 1.58 8.56
CA PRO A 47 -8.64 1.23 8.82
C PRO A 47 -9.53 2.47 8.71
N ILE A 48 -10.70 2.30 8.08
CA ILE A 48 -11.72 3.37 7.99
C ILE A 48 -12.79 3.11 9.06
N ALA A 49 -13.00 4.07 9.95
CA ALA A 49 -14.06 3.97 10.95
C ALA A 49 -15.44 3.78 10.27
N PRO A 50 -16.32 2.92 10.80
CA PRO A 50 -17.58 2.52 10.15
C PRO A 50 -18.53 3.70 9.88
N ASP A 51 -18.47 4.74 10.71
CA ASP A 51 -19.41 5.87 10.70
C ASP A 51 -18.94 7.07 9.86
N VAL A 52 -17.81 6.92 9.15
CA VAL A 52 -17.29 7.97 8.27
C VAL A 52 -17.99 7.84 6.91
N ASP A 53 -18.99 8.69 6.70
CA ASP A 53 -19.69 8.81 5.43
C ASP A 53 -18.80 9.51 4.38
N GLU A 54 -18.20 8.73 3.48
CA GLU A 54 -17.53 9.24 2.28
C GLU A 54 -18.53 9.43 1.13
N MET A 55 -19.57 10.25 1.36
CA MET A 55 -20.53 10.75 0.37
C MET A 55 -21.06 9.68 -0.62
N GLY A 56 -21.35 8.46 -0.13
CA GLY A 56 -21.91 7.38 -0.95
C GLY A 56 -20.91 6.62 -1.85
N GLN A 57 -19.62 6.96 -1.83
CA GLN A 57 -18.58 6.18 -2.54
C GLN A 57 -18.19 4.90 -1.79
N ARG A 58 -18.50 4.85 -0.49
CA ARG A 58 -18.20 3.70 0.35
C ARG A 58 -19.27 2.63 0.20
N GLN A 59 -18.88 1.47 -0.34
CA GLN A 59 -19.67 0.25 -0.21
C GLN A 59 -19.35 -0.43 1.13
N LYS A 60 -20.29 -1.20 1.69
CA LYS A 60 -20.14 -1.87 3.01
C LYS A 60 -18.87 -2.71 3.16
N TYR A 61 -18.31 -3.20 2.06
CA TYR A 61 -17.12 -4.03 2.05
C TYR A 61 -15.80 -3.24 2.09
N HIS A 62 -15.82 -1.92 1.87
CA HIS A 62 -14.64 -1.07 2.01
C HIS A 62 -14.39 -0.75 3.49
N THR A 63 -13.50 -1.52 4.09
CA THR A 63 -13.11 -1.39 5.50
C THR A 63 -11.76 -0.69 5.68
N LYS A 64 -10.96 -0.61 4.62
CA LYS A 64 -9.59 -0.07 4.63
C LYS A 64 -9.44 1.05 3.60
N ARG A 65 -8.52 1.98 3.82
CA ARG A 65 -8.11 3.04 2.89
C ARG A 65 -6.68 2.79 2.46
N ASP A 66 -6.41 3.00 1.17
CA ASP A 66 -5.07 2.91 0.65
C ASP A 66 -4.22 4.11 1.10
N VAL A 67 -3.12 3.83 1.79
CA VAL A 67 -2.08 4.78 2.17
C VAL A 67 -0.70 4.29 1.70
N SER A 68 -0.68 3.49 0.63
CA SER A 68 0.54 2.94 0.05
C SER A 68 1.48 4.00 -0.53
N THR A 69 2.74 3.62 -0.70
CA THR A 69 3.79 4.52 -1.20
C THR A 69 4.26 4.05 -2.57
N PRO A 70 4.00 4.82 -3.64
CA PRO A 70 4.60 4.58 -4.95
C PRO A 70 6.04 5.10 -5.00
N LEU A 71 6.77 4.67 -6.03
CA LEU A 71 7.99 5.34 -6.45
C LEU A 71 7.66 6.75 -6.99
N ARG A 72 8.68 7.61 -7.18
CA ARG A 72 8.46 8.88 -7.90
C ARG A 72 8.27 8.60 -9.39
N SER A 73 7.37 9.35 -10.03
CA SER A 73 6.96 9.14 -11.42
C SER A 73 8.12 9.14 -12.43
N THR A 74 9.19 9.89 -12.18
CA THR A 74 10.35 10.01 -13.06
C THR A 74 11.52 9.11 -12.66
N GLU A 75 11.34 8.21 -11.71
CA GLU A 75 12.38 7.31 -11.21
C GLU A 75 12.13 5.87 -11.65
N ASN A 76 13.21 5.12 -11.86
CA ASN A 76 13.16 3.68 -12.11
C ASN A 76 14.44 3.02 -11.57
N GLY A 77 14.39 1.71 -11.35
CA GLY A 77 15.51 1.00 -10.76
C GLY A 77 15.22 -0.45 -10.45
N ILE A 78 16.15 -1.07 -9.71
CA ILE A 78 16.02 -2.41 -9.16
C ILE A 78 16.10 -2.27 -7.64
N VAL A 79 15.22 -2.96 -6.93
CA VAL A 79 15.26 -3.01 -5.46
C VAL A 79 16.51 -3.77 -5.04
N ASP A 80 17.42 -3.12 -4.32
CA ASP A 80 18.68 -3.74 -3.88
C ASP A 80 18.50 -4.50 -2.56
N GLN A 81 17.94 -3.83 -1.56
CA GLN A 81 17.74 -4.38 -0.21
C GLN A 81 16.42 -3.89 0.39
N VAL A 82 15.80 -4.76 1.19
CA VAL A 82 14.59 -4.47 1.95
C VAL A 82 14.91 -4.77 3.41
N MET A 83 14.71 -3.77 4.28
CA MET A 83 15.02 -3.88 5.69
C MET A 83 13.77 -3.66 6.52
N LEU A 84 13.43 -4.64 7.35
CA LEU A 84 12.30 -4.58 8.26
C LEU A 84 12.80 -4.46 9.69
N THR A 85 12.41 -3.40 10.39
CA THR A 85 12.77 -3.14 11.79
C THR A 85 11.61 -2.45 12.47
N THR A 86 11.60 -2.46 13.80
CA THR A 86 10.68 -1.67 14.61
C THR A 86 11.39 -0.44 15.15
N ASN A 87 10.65 0.65 15.36
CA ASN A 87 11.19 1.82 16.04
C ASN A 87 11.45 1.52 17.54
N ALA A 88 12.01 2.49 18.26
CA ALA A 88 12.27 2.35 19.70
C ALA A 88 11.00 2.15 20.55
N GLU A 89 9.82 2.46 20.00
CA GLU A 89 8.52 2.32 20.67
C GLU A 89 7.91 0.93 20.47
N GLY A 90 8.48 0.09 19.58
CA GLY A 90 8.01 -1.27 19.32
C GLY A 90 6.63 -1.32 18.64
N LEU A 91 6.23 -0.24 17.99
CA LEU A 91 4.97 -0.08 17.26
C LEU A 91 5.10 -0.44 15.79
#